data_AF-A0A8X6TMM0-F1
#
_entry.id   AF-A0A8X6TMM0-F1
#
_cell.length_a   1.000
_cell.length_b   1.000
_cell.length_c   1.000
_cell.angle_alpha   90.00
_cell.angle_beta   90.00
_cell.angle_gamma   90.00
#
_symmetry.space_group_name_H-M   'P 1'
#
loop_
_entity.id
_entity.type
_entity.pdbx_description
1 polymer ?
#
loop_
_entity_poly.entity_id
_entity_poly.type
_entity_poly.pdbx_seq_one_letter_code
_entity_poly.pdbx_strand_id
1 'polypeptide(L)'
;MQEFLAHQSERKLKHNESLVDYIYSKDALLEKAPFTIPQPDRISMIIGDITDEKWQIALATLNSYTVEELIDRATTFDAIRR
;
A
#
# COMPACT_ATOMS: atom_id res chain seq x y z
N MET A 1 15.88 -8.13 -10.79
CA MET A 1 15.57 -8.23 -9.33
C MET A 1 15.94 -6.94 -8.59
N GLN A 2 17.14 -6.37 -8.78
CA GLN A 2 17.50 -5.07 -8.20
C GLN A 2 16.59 -3.91 -8.64
N GLU A 3 16.21 -3.83 -9.92
CA GLU A 3 15.31 -2.76 -10.41
C GLU A 3 13.94 -2.79 -9.75
N PHE A 4 13.37 -3.98 -9.52
CA PHE A 4 12.10 -4.13 -8.80
C PHE A 4 12.21 -3.61 -7.35
N LEU A 5 13.27 -3.98 -6.63
CA LEU A 5 13.49 -3.53 -5.25
C LEU A 5 13.75 -2.02 -5.16
N ALA A 6 14.45 -1.45 -6.14
CA ALA A 6 14.66 0.00 -6.25
C ALA A 6 13.31 0.72 -6.44
N HIS A 7 12.51 0.31 -7.42
CA HIS A 7 11.21 0.91 -7.70
C HIS A 7 10.20 0.75 -6.54
N GLN A 8 10.24 -0.38 -5.82
CA GLN A 8 9.44 -0.58 -4.61
C GLN A 8 9.84 0.39 -3.50
N SER A 9 11.15 0.55 -3.25
CA SER A 9 11.68 1.42 -2.19
C SER A 9 11.48 2.91 -2.47
N GLU A 10 11.44 3.31 -3.75
CA GLU A 10 11.21 4.68 -4.17
C GLU A 10 9.72 5.08 -4.06
N ARG A 11 8.80 4.12 -4.21
CA ARG A 11 7.36 4.40 -4.13
C ARG A 11 6.88 4.42 -2.68
N LYS A 12 7.10 5.54 -2.00
CA LYS A 12 6.54 5.85 -0.67
C LYS A 12 5.29 6.73 -0.80
N LEU A 13 4.41 6.69 0.21
CA LEU A 13 3.25 7.57 0.28
C LEU A 13 3.72 9.03 0.42
N LYS A 14 3.29 9.91 -0.47
CA LYS A 14 3.61 11.35 -0.38
C LYS A 14 2.62 12.07 0.55
N HIS A 15 3.06 13.16 1.19
CA HIS A 15 2.25 13.89 2.17
C HIS A 15 0.89 14.38 1.63
N ASN A 16 0.75 14.69 0.34
CA ASN A 16 -0.52 15.14 -0.24
C ASN A 16 -1.16 14.11 -1.19
N GLU A 17 -0.68 12.87 -1.15
CA GLU A 17 -1.21 11.79 -1.98
C GLU A 17 -2.34 11.05 -1.27
N SER A 18 -3.33 10.65 -2.04
CA SER A 18 -4.42 9.77 -1.59
C SER A 18 -3.86 8.40 -1.23
N LEU A 19 -4.34 7.84 -0.13
CA LEU A 19 -4.02 6.47 0.27
C LEU A 19 -4.42 5.48 -0.83
N VAL A 20 -5.59 5.69 -1.44
CA VAL A 20 -6.08 4.87 -2.55
C VAL A 20 -5.13 4.91 -3.75
N ASP A 21 -4.74 6.11 -4.22
CA ASP A 21 -3.81 6.26 -5.35
C ASP A 21 -2.45 5.60 -5.09
N TYR A 22 -1.96 5.73 -3.85
CA TYR A 22 -0.74 5.07 -3.41
C TYR A 22 -0.86 3.54 -3.44
N ILE A 23 -1.94 2.99 -2.87
CA ILE A 23 -2.17 1.53 -2.83
C ILE A 23 -2.29 0.98 -4.25
N TYR A 24 -3.07 1.62 -5.14
CA TYR A 24 -3.16 1.20 -6.54
C TYR A 24 -1.82 1.22 -7.27
N SER A 25 -1.07 2.30 -7.11
CA SER A 25 0.25 2.43 -7.75
C SER A 25 1.20 1.33 -7.26
N LYS A 26 1.17 1.05 -5.96
CA LYS A 26 2.06 0.09 -5.34
C LYS A 26 1.68 -1.34 -5.66
N ASP A 27 0.39 -1.62 -5.67
CA ASP A 27 -0.18 -2.88 -6.10
C ASP A 27 0.23 -3.20 -7.54
N ALA A 28 0.07 -2.25 -8.47
CA ALA A 28 0.50 -2.41 -9.86
C ALA A 28 2.02 -2.63 -10.01
N LEU A 29 2.84 -2.08 -9.11
CA LEU A 29 4.27 -2.37 -9.08
C LEU A 29 4.53 -3.80 -8.58
N LEU A 30 3.83 -4.25 -7.54
CA LEU A 30 3.94 -5.60 -6.98
C LEU A 30 3.43 -6.67 -7.96
N GLU A 31 2.45 -6.36 -8.81
CA GLU A 31 2.00 -7.24 -9.90
C GLU A 31 3.09 -7.49 -10.94
N LYS A 32 3.95 -6.51 -11.19
CA LYS A 32 5.09 -6.62 -12.13
C LYS A 32 6.29 -7.36 -11.52
N ALA A 33 6.18 -7.87 -10.30
CA ALA A 33 7.22 -8.67 -9.68
C ALA A 33 7.52 -9.93 -10.52
N PRO A 34 8.79 -10.35 -10.63
CA PRO A 34 9.13 -11.58 -11.35
C PRO A 34 8.72 -12.86 -10.59
N PHE A 35 8.04 -12.73 -9.45
CA PHE A 35 7.57 -13.81 -8.60
C PHE A 35 6.18 -13.49 -8.05
N THR A 36 5.42 -14.53 -7.72
CA THR A 36 4.11 -14.37 -7.10
C THR A 36 4.27 -13.98 -5.63
N ILE A 37 3.73 -12.82 -5.27
CA ILE A 37 3.70 -12.33 -3.89
C ILE A 37 2.35 -12.73 -3.29
N PRO A 38 2.33 -13.49 -2.18
CA PRO A 38 1.09 -13.78 -1.47
C PRO A 38 0.39 -12.49 -1.04
N GLN A 39 -0.95 -12.48 -1.09
CA GLN A 39 -1.78 -11.35 -0.63
C GLN A 39 -1.36 -10.77 0.74
N PRO A 40 -1.13 -11.57 1.81
CA PRO A 40 -0.74 -11.01 3.10
C PRO A 40 0.62 -10.31 3.06
N ASP A 41 1.59 -10.86 2.33
CA ASP A 41 2.90 -10.23 2.15
C ASP A 41 2.78 -8.94 1.33
N ARG A 42 1.95 -8.96 0.27
CA ARG A 42 1.67 -7.81 -0.58
C ARG A 42 1.08 -6.66 0.23
N ILE A 43 0.10 -6.94 1.10
CA ILE A 43 -0.52 -5.96 2.00
C ILE A 43 0.51 -5.43 3.01
N SER A 44 1.31 -6.32 3.61
CA SER A 44 2.36 -5.95 4.56
C SER A 44 3.40 -5.01 3.93
N MET A 45 3.81 -5.28 2.68
CA MET A 45 4.72 -4.42 1.93
C MET A 45 4.11 -3.05 1.61
N ILE A 46 2.83 -3.00 1.24
CA ILE A 46 2.14 -1.73 0.96
C ILE A 46 2.06 -0.86 2.22
N ILE A 47 1.63 -1.45 3.34
CA ILE A 47 1.47 -0.77 4.63
C ILE A 47 2.82 -0.35 5.20
N GLY A 48 3.84 -1.22 5.15
CA GLY A 48 5.15 -0.97 5.73
C GLY A 48 5.91 0.21 5.12
N ASP A 49 5.58 0.59 3.89
CA ASP A 49 6.18 1.72 3.20
C ASP A 49 5.37 3.03 3.31
N ILE A 50 4.26 3.01 4.06
CA ILE A 50 3.54 4.23 4.44
C ILE A 50 4.36 4.95 5.51
N THR A 51 4.87 6.14 5.21
CA THR A 51 5.70 6.90 6.17
C THR A 51 4.89 7.60 7.26
N ASP A 52 3.58 7.73 7.06
CA ASP A 52 2.69 8.37 8.01
C ASP A 52 2.16 7.32 9.00
N GLU A 53 2.71 7.35 10.22
CA GLU A 53 2.43 6.36 11.26
C GLU A 53 0.93 6.25 11.58
N LYS A 54 0.19 7.37 11.51
CA LYS A 54 -1.27 7.36 11.77
C LYS A 54 -1.99 6.46 10.78
N TRP A 55 -1.66 6.60 9.49
CA TRP A 55 -2.29 5.80 8.43
C TRP A 55 -1.74 4.38 8.37
N GLN A 56 -0.45 4.20 8.63
CA GLN A 56 0.16 2.88 8.75
C GLN A 56 -0.52 2.05 9.84
N ILE A 57 -0.68 2.59 11.06
CA ILE A 57 -1.34 1.91 12.18
C ILE A 57 -2.82 1.67 11.87
N ALA A 58 -3.53 2.66 11.32
CA ALA A 58 -4.95 2.53 11.00
C ALA A 58 -5.21 1.41 9.99
N LEU A 59 -4.39 1.30 8.94
CA LEU A 59 -4.50 0.24 7.93
C LEU A 59 -4.04 -1.12 8.48
N ALA A 60 -2.98 -1.16 9.28
CA ALA A 60 -2.48 -2.40 9.89
C ALA A 60 -3.51 -3.02 10.86
N THR A 61 -4.27 -2.20 11.58
CA THR A 61 -5.23 -2.66 12.61
C THR A 61 -6.44 -3.37 12.00
N LEU A 62 -6.78 -3.06 10.75
CA LEU A 62 -8.00 -3.57 10.14
C LEU A 62 -7.89 -5.04 9.67
N ASN A 63 -6.68 -5.63 9.64
CA ASN A 63 -6.43 -7.01 9.20
C ASN A 63 -7.07 -7.31 7.82
N SER A 64 -6.66 -6.57 6.78
CA SER A 64 -7.15 -6.85 5.42
C SER A 64 -6.58 -8.18 4.93
N TYR A 65 -7.40 -9.00 4.28
CA TYR A 65 -6.97 -10.26 3.67
C TYR A 65 -6.70 -10.10 2.18
N THR A 66 -7.30 -9.10 1.54
CA THR A 66 -7.04 -8.74 0.14
C THR A 66 -6.69 -7.27 -0.04
N VAL A 67 -6.02 -6.96 -1.14
CA VAL A 67 -5.75 -5.57 -1.54
C VAL A 67 -7.04 -4.79 -1.81
N GLU A 68 -8.09 -5.44 -2.31
CA GLU A 68 -9.39 -4.80 -2.52
C GLU A 68 -10.02 -4.31 -1.20
N GLU A 69 -9.98 -5.14 -0.15
CA GLU A 69 -10.41 -4.71 1.19
C GLU A 69 -9.55 -3.57 1.72
N LEU A 70 -8.23 -3.60 1.46
CA LEU A 70 -7.32 -2.52 1.83
C LEU A 70 -7.69 -1.21 1.12
N ILE A 71 -8.06 -1.26 -0.16
CA ILE A 71 -8.48 -0.10 -0.97
C ILE A 71 -9.81 0.48 -0.45
N ASP A 72 -10.79 -0.37 -0.16
CA ASP A 72 -12.08 0.07 0.39
C ASP A 72 -11.90 0.84 1.72
N ARG A 73 -11.04 0.31 2.60
CA ARG A 73 -10.68 0.93 3.88
C ARG A 73 -9.90 2.23 3.68
N ALA A 74 -8.95 2.25 2.75
CA ALA A 74 -8.21 3.46 2.39
C ALA A 74 -9.12 4.54 1.81
N THR A 75 -10.14 4.17 1.04
CA THR A 75 -11.15 5.10 0.50
C THR A 75 -11.92 5.77 1.64
N THR A 76 -12.31 4.98 2.65
CA THR A 76 -12.95 5.51 3.86
C THR A 76 -12.03 6.49 4.59
N PHE A 77 -10.73 6.17 4.71
CA PHE A 77 -9.75 7.05 5.35
C PHE A 77 -9.47 8.33 4.56
N ASP A 78 -9.37 8.26 3.23
CA ASP A 78 -9.22 9.44 2.37
C ASP A 78 -10.45 10.36 2.45
N ALA A 79 -11.66 9.80 2.59
CA ALA A 79 -12.88 10.58 2.81
C ALA A 79 -12.87 11.32 4.16
N ILE A 80 -12.34 10.71 5.21
CA ILE A 80 -12.19 11.33 6.55
C ILE A 80 -11.08 12.40 6.56
N ARG A 81 -10.08 12.25 5.69
CA ARG A 81 -8.94 13.17 5.57
C ARG A 81 -9.29 14.50 4.90
N ARG A 82 -10.44 14.58 4.22
CA ARG A 82 -10.87 15.71 3.38
C ARG A 82 -11.56 16.82 4.15
#